data_AF-A0A6P2DHT1-F1
#
_entry.id   AF-A0A6P2DHT1-F1
#
_cell.length_a   1.000
_cell.length_b   1.000
_cell.length_c   1.000
_cell.angle_alpha   90.00
_cell.angle_beta   90.00
_cell.angle_gamma   90.00
#
_symmetry.space_group_name_H-M   'P 1'
#
loop_
_entity.id
_entity.type
_entity.pdbx_description
1 polymer ?
#
loop_
_entity_poly.entity_id
_entity_poly.type
_entity_poly.pdbx_seq_one_letter_code
_entity_poly.pdbx_strand_id
1 'polypeptide(L)'
;MRIGVVSDTHDRQEAVAEAVRLLLEQEVELILHCGDIESPETVRAFKPIPTHFVFGNWDKDKVRLAAAIKDAGGTHYDSFGALTLADKRVAWVHSHERHQLRQLENADFFDYVFYGHTHVREQHRTGRTLVANPGALFRANPKTCIVLDLATGEIKPIIIPTKPQGGHAATAHAASAALDDGTGSIVMPPSVLPDAPAPPPASS
;
A
#
# COMPACT_ATOMS: atom_id res chain seq x y z
N MET A 1 -18.61 15.62 -3.52
CA MET A 1 -17.71 15.29 -2.41
C MET A 1 -16.74 14.23 -2.89
N ARG A 2 -15.43 14.48 -2.75
CA ARG A 2 -14.39 13.49 -3.10
C ARG A 2 -13.73 12.92 -1.86
N ILE A 3 -13.59 11.60 -1.82
CA ILE A 3 -12.90 10.91 -0.73
C ILE A 3 -11.68 10.17 -1.26
N GLY A 4 -10.59 10.21 -0.49
CA GLY A 4 -9.39 9.43 -0.73
C GLY A 4 -9.44 8.13 0.06
N VAL A 5 -8.93 7.04 -0.51
CA VAL A 5 -8.80 5.76 0.19
C VAL A 5 -7.35 5.30 0.08
N VAL A 6 -6.73 5.07 1.23
CA VAL A 6 -5.32 4.70 1.38
C VAL A 6 -5.22 3.47 2.28
N SER A 7 -4.21 2.64 2.08
CA SER A 7 -3.94 1.49 2.94
C SER A 7 -2.46 1.14 2.95
N ASP A 8 -2.05 0.33 3.94
CA ASP A 8 -0.77 -0.37 3.97
C ASP A 8 0.40 0.60 3.73
N THR A 9 0.48 1.62 4.60
CA THR A 9 1.49 2.67 4.51
C THR A 9 2.83 2.25 5.08
N HIS A 10 2.82 1.42 6.14
CA HIS A 10 4.01 0.82 6.75
C HIS A 10 5.17 1.81 6.96
N ASP A 11 4.86 2.96 7.55
CA ASP A 11 5.83 4.00 7.90
C ASP A 11 6.63 4.58 6.70
N ARG A 12 6.08 4.49 5.47
CA ARG A 12 6.73 5.00 4.26
C ARG A 12 6.47 6.48 4.04
N GLN A 13 7.06 7.32 4.89
CA GLN A 13 6.87 8.78 4.92
C GLN A 13 6.91 9.45 3.54
N GLU A 14 7.90 9.13 2.71
CA GLU A 14 8.01 9.72 1.36
C GLU A 14 6.80 9.37 0.47
N ALA A 15 6.35 8.12 0.50
CA ALA A 15 5.21 7.67 -0.30
C ALA A 15 3.89 8.22 0.26
N VAL A 16 3.78 8.32 1.58
CA VAL A 16 2.62 8.91 2.27
C VAL A 16 2.52 10.39 1.94
N ALA A 17 3.61 11.15 2.05
CA ALA A 17 3.64 12.56 1.72
C ALA A 17 3.23 12.82 0.26
N GLU A 18 3.73 12.02 -0.67
CA GLU A 18 3.37 12.12 -2.08
C GLU A 18 1.90 11.75 -2.33
N ALA A 19 1.39 10.72 -1.65
CA ALA A 19 -0.03 10.36 -1.72
C ALA A 19 -0.92 11.49 -1.20
N VAL A 20 -0.61 12.08 -0.03
CA VAL A 20 -1.36 13.22 0.52
C VAL A 20 -1.31 14.43 -0.41
N ARG A 21 -0.14 14.73 -1.00
CA ARG A 21 0.01 15.80 -1.99
C ARG A 21 -0.89 15.60 -3.21
N LEU A 22 -0.87 14.39 -3.79
CA LEU A 22 -1.72 14.06 -4.94
C LEU A 22 -3.21 14.07 -4.60
N LEU A 23 -3.60 13.63 -3.40
CA LEU A 23 -4.99 13.66 -2.94
C LEU A 23 -5.48 15.11 -2.77
N LEU A 24 -4.65 16.01 -2.24
CA LEU A 24 -4.94 17.45 -2.18
C LEU A 24 -5.17 18.03 -3.59
N GLU A 25 -4.33 17.67 -4.57
CA GLU A 25 -4.51 18.09 -5.98
C GLU A 25 -5.79 17.56 -6.62
N GLN A 26 -6.31 16.43 -6.14
CA GLN A 26 -7.62 15.91 -6.57
C GLN A 26 -8.79 16.51 -5.79
N GLU A 27 -8.55 17.52 -4.95
CA GLU A 27 -9.56 18.19 -4.11
C GLU A 27 -10.28 17.20 -3.18
N VAL A 28 -9.53 16.23 -2.64
CA VAL A 28 -10.07 15.28 -1.66
C VAL A 28 -10.38 15.99 -0.34
N GLU A 29 -11.60 15.78 0.15
CA GLU A 29 -12.11 16.44 1.36
C GLU A 29 -11.99 15.54 2.61
N LEU A 30 -11.86 14.22 2.42
CA LEU A 30 -11.82 13.23 3.48
C LEU A 30 -10.97 12.03 3.04
N ILE A 31 -10.12 11.49 3.93
CA ILE A 31 -9.38 10.25 3.68
C ILE A 31 -9.91 9.13 4.58
N LEU A 32 -10.07 7.94 4.01
CA LEU A 32 -10.28 6.68 4.71
C LEU A 32 -8.99 5.87 4.63
N HIS A 33 -8.41 5.53 5.78
CA HIS A 33 -7.21 4.72 5.87
C HIS A 33 -7.55 3.31 6.35
N CYS A 34 -7.33 2.29 5.50
CA CYS A 34 -7.71 0.89 5.74
C CYS A 34 -6.75 0.13 6.67
N GLY A 35 -5.73 0.78 7.23
CA GLY A 35 -4.89 0.22 8.30
C GLY A 35 -3.45 -0.07 7.89
N ASP A 36 -2.68 -0.62 8.82
CA ASP A 36 -1.22 -0.77 8.73
C ASP A 36 -0.54 0.61 8.54
N ILE A 37 -0.72 1.43 9.57
CA ILE A 37 -0.20 2.79 9.73
C ILE A 37 1.23 2.75 10.31
N GLU A 38 1.43 1.85 11.28
CA GLU A 38 2.63 1.58 12.08
C GLU A 38 3.13 2.71 12.99
N SER A 39 3.13 3.97 12.54
CA SER A 39 3.81 5.05 13.27
C SER A 39 2.95 6.32 13.45
N PRO A 40 3.12 7.04 14.58
CA PRO A 40 2.57 8.38 14.76
C PRO A 40 3.04 9.41 13.74
N GLU A 41 4.23 9.23 13.17
CA GLU A 41 4.76 10.16 12.15
C GLU A 41 3.94 10.06 10.86
N THR A 42 3.59 8.84 10.46
CA THR A 42 2.68 8.57 9.34
C THR A 42 1.34 9.25 9.56
N VAL A 43 0.77 9.15 10.76
CA VAL A 43 -0.50 9.81 11.11
C VAL A 43 -0.41 11.33 10.90
N ARG A 44 0.69 11.97 11.32
CA ARG A 44 0.86 13.43 11.17
C ARG A 44 0.95 13.86 9.72
N ALA A 45 1.47 13.02 8.82
CA ALA A 45 1.52 13.33 7.40
C ALA A 45 0.12 13.55 6.78
N PHE A 46 -0.92 12.94 7.37
CA PHE A 46 -2.31 13.10 6.92
C PHE A 46 -3.01 14.36 7.47
N LYS A 47 -2.39 15.13 8.37
CA LYS A 47 -2.98 16.35 8.97
C LYS A 47 -3.60 17.36 7.99
N PRO A 48 -3.11 17.54 6.74
CA PRO A 48 -3.73 18.45 5.78
C PRO A 48 -5.16 18.08 5.35
N ILE A 49 -5.57 16.81 5.48
CA ILE A 49 -6.91 16.34 5.10
C ILE A 49 -7.54 15.56 6.28
N PRO A 50 -8.80 15.84 6.67
CA PRO A 50 -9.51 15.04 7.66
C PRO A 50 -9.42 13.54 7.34
N THR A 51 -8.94 12.73 8.29
CA THR A 51 -8.66 11.32 8.02
C THR A 51 -9.27 10.41 9.09
N HIS A 52 -9.93 9.36 8.61
CA HIS A 52 -10.52 8.30 9.41
C HIS A 52 -9.71 7.02 9.26
N PHE A 53 -9.23 6.46 10.36
CA PHE A 53 -8.31 5.33 10.38
C PHE A 53 -8.97 4.09 10.99
N VAL A 54 -8.81 2.92 10.37
CA VAL A 54 -8.95 1.63 11.07
C VAL A 54 -7.57 1.07 11.35
N PHE A 55 -7.45 0.24 12.39
CA PHE A 55 -6.20 -0.43 12.71
C PHE A 55 -6.05 -1.75 11.94
N GLY A 56 -4.86 -1.94 11.36
CA GLY A 56 -4.43 -3.19 10.75
C GLY A 56 -3.71 -4.11 11.73
N ASN A 57 -3.19 -5.23 11.23
CA ASN A 57 -2.52 -6.22 12.07
C ASN A 57 -1.10 -5.79 12.49
N TRP A 58 -0.50 -4.82 11.80
CA TRP A 58 0.81 -4.24 12.17
C TRP A 58 0.71 -3.06 13.14
N ASP A 59 -0.49 -2.53 13.38
CA ASP A 59 -0.74 -1.43 14.32
C ASP A 59 -0.75 -1.94 15.78
N LYS A 60 0.42 -2.32 16.31
CA LYS A 60 0.56 -2.94 17.64
C LYS A 60 0.26 -1.98 18.78
N ASP A 61 0.77 -0.75 18.69
CA ASP A 61 0.60 0.28 19.74
C ASP A 61 -0.58 1.19 19.40
N LYS A 62 -1.79 0.62 19.50
CA LYS A 62 -3.04 1.34 19.21
C LYS A 62 -3.25 2.55 20.10
N VAL A 63 -2.79 2.52 21.37
CA VAL A 63 -2.94 3.63 22.31
C VAL A 63 -2.12 4.83 21.84
N ARG A 64 -0.85 4.60 21.46
CA ARG A 64 0.01 5.66 20.93
C ARG A 64 -0.49 6.19 19.59
N LEU A 65 -0.97 5.31 18.70
CA LEU A 65 -1.54 5.71 17.42
C LEU A 65 -2.82 6.53 17.62
N ALA A 66 -3.75 6.09 18.47
CA ALA A 66 -4.97 6.80 18.78
C ALA A 66 -4.71 8.21 19.34
N ALA A 67 -3.72 8.35 20.23
CA ALA A 67 -3.29 9.65 20.73
C ALA A 67 -2.76 10.55 19.60
N ALA A 68 -1.93 10.02 18.71
CA ALA A 68 -1.41 10.75 17.56
C ALA A 68 -2.51 11.14 16.56
N ILE A 69 -3.48 10.26 16.33
CA ILE A 69 -4.62 10.50 15.43
C ILE A 69 -5.46 11.65 15.98
N LYS A 70 -5.73 11.65 17.29
CA LYS A 70 -6.45 12.73 17.95
C LYS A 70 -5.70 14.06 17.87
N ASP A 71 -4.38 14.05 18.10
CA ASP A 71 -3.52 15.25 18.00
C ASP A 71 -3.47 15.82 16.57
N ALA A 72 -3.49 14.94 15.56
CA ALA A 72 -3.57 15.33 14.16
C ALA A 72 -4.98 15.79 13.71
N GLY A 73 -5.99 15.69 14.58
CA GLY A 73 -7.39 16.04 14.26
C GLY A 73 -8.14 14.96 13.45
N GLY A 74 -7.60 13.74 13.39
CA GLY A 74 -8.25 12.60 12.76
C GLY A 74 -9.17 11.82 13.71
N THR A 75 -9.86 10.83 13.14
CA THR A 75 -10.70 9.89 13.90
C THR A 75 -10.15 8.48 13.74
N HIS A 76 -10.10 7.70 14.82
CA HIS A 76 -9.72 6.29 14.76
C HIS A 76 -10.94 5.41 15.06
N TYR A 77 -10.92 4.24 14.46
CA TYR A 77 -11.82 3.12 14.66
C TYR A 77 -10.96 1.91 14.99
N ASP A 78 -11.56 0.87 15.57
CA ASP A 78 -10.85 -0.39 15.79
C ASP A 78 -10.65 -1.14 14.46
N SER A 79 -11.32 -2.27 14.26
CA SER A 79 -11.17 -3.08 13.04
C SER A 79 -12.10 -2.65 11.91
N PHE A 80 -13.08 -1.80 12.19
CA PHE A 80 -14.17 -1.46 11.28
C PHE A 80 -14.57 0.01 11.40
N GLY A 81 -14.60 0.69 10.26
CA GLY A 81 -15.14 2.02 10.12
C GLY A 81 -16.36 2.02 9.21
N ALA A 82 -17.36 2.83 9.56
CA ALA A 82 -18.51 3.09 8.71
C ALA A 82 -19.00 4.53 8.86
N LEU A 83 -19.40 5.12 7.74
CA LEU A 83 -19.93 6.47 7.64
C LEU A 83 -21.05 6.53 6.61
N THR A 84 -21.93 7.52 6.76
CA THR A 84 -22.83 7.93 5.69
C THR A 84 -22.35 9.28 5.16
N LEU A 85 -21.98 9.33 3.89
CA LEU A 85 -21.41 10.51 3.23
C LEU A 85 -22.20 10.79 1.96
N ALA A 86 -22.77 11.99 1.81
CA ALA A 86 -23.60 12.34 0.66
C ALA A 86 -24.67 11.26 0.33
N ASP A 87 -25.39 10.80 1.35
CA ASP A 87 -26.40 9.72 1.28
C ASP A 87 -25.89 8.36 0.79
N LYS A 88 -24.56 8.14 0.79
CA LYS A 88 -23.92 6.86 0.49
C LYS A 88 -23.36 6.23 1.75
N ARG A 89 -23.65 4.94 1.95
CA ARG A 89 -23.11 4.16 3.07
C ARG A 89 -21.75 3.60 2.68
N VAL A 90 -20.72 4.04 3.39
CA VAL A 90 -19.33 3.65 3.14
C VAL A 90 -18.82 2.89 4.36
N ALA A 91 -18.24 1.72 4.14
CA ALA A 91 -17.54 0.94 5.15
C ALA A 91 -16.09 0.69 4.72
N TRP A 92 -15.20 0.53 5.69
CA TRP A 92 -13.84 0.09 5.41
C TRP A 92 -13.23 -0.70 6.56
N VAL A 93 -12.34 -1.62 6.20
CA VAL A 93 -11.69 -2.56 7.12
C VAL A 93 -10.26 -2.83 6.66
N HIS A 94 -9.41 -3.41 7.51
CA HIS A 94 -8.10 -3.87 7.04
C HIS A 94 -8.19 -5.20 6.28
N SER A 95 -9.10 -6.10 6.66
CA SER A 95 -9.33 -7.44 6.08
C SER A 95 -8.33 -8.56 6.41
N HIS A 96 -7.43 -8.38 7.38
CA HIS A 96 -6.69 -9.49 7.98
C HIS A 96 -7.64 -10.59 8.51
N GLU A 97 -8.81 -10.16 8.99
CA GLU A 97 -9.97 -11.02 9.26
C GLU A 97 -10.89 -11.12 8.03
N ARG A 98 -10.59 -12.02 7.09
CA ARG A 98 -11.33 -12.16 5.82
C ARG A 98 -12.84 -12.36 5.97
N HIS A 99 -13.29 -12.90 7.11
CA HIS A 99 -14.71 -13.12 7.36
C HIS A 99 -15.49 -11.80 7.51
N GLN A 100 -14.86 -10.77 8.10
CA GLN A 100 -15.45 -9.45 8.26
C GLN A 100 -15.70 -8.79 6.90
N LEU A 101 -14.72 -8.83 5.99
CA LEU A 101 -14.88 -8.32 4.63
C LEU A 101 -16.03 -9.02 3.90
N ARG A 102 -16.08 -10.36 3.95
CA ARG A 102 -17.17 -11.12 3.31
C ARG A 102 -18.54 -10.76 3.88
N GLN A 103 -18.65 -10.55 5.18
CA GLN A 103 -19.93 -10.14 5.80
C GLN A 103 -20.37 -8.76 5.30
N LEU A 104 -19.46 -7.79 5.24
CA LEU A 104 -19.77 -6.43 4.77
C LEU A 104 -20.16 -6.41 3.30
N GLU A 105 -19.43 -7.17 2.48
CA GLU A 105 -19.69 -7.33 1.04
C GLU A 105 -21.06 -7.97 0.76
N ASN A 106 -21.45 -8.98 1.55
CA ASN A 106 -22.71 -9.71 1.35
C ASN A 106 -23.90 -9.12 2.15
N ALA A 107 -23.70 -8.03 2.90
CA ALA A 107 -24.76 -7.42 3.69
C ALA A 107 -25.82 -6.70 2.84
N ASP A 108 -25.52 -6.38 1.57
CA ASP A 108 -26.34 -5.55 0.67
C ASP A 108 -26.77 -4.21 1.30
N PHE A 109 -26.00 -3.77 2.30
CA PHE A 109 -26.28 -2.57 3.11
C PHE A 109 -25.34 -1.41 2.74
N PHE A 110 -24.10 -1.68 2.34
CA PHE A 110 -23.16 -0.62 1.98
C PHE A 110 -23.17 -0.34 0.48
N ASP A 111 -23.03 0.92 0.10
CA ASP A 111 -22.83 1.28 -1.31
C ASP A 111 -21.36 1.08 -1.70
N TYR A 112 -20.43 1.33 -0.76
CA TYR A 112 -18.99 1.16 -0.94
C TYR A 112 -18.37 0.43 0.25
N VAL A 113 -17.51 -0.55 -0.03
CA VAL A 113 -16.69 -1.25 0.98
C VAL A 113 -15.23 -1.19 0.55
N PHE A 114 -14.36 -0.64 1.40
CA PHE A 114 -12.93 -0.58 1.15
C PHE A 114 -12.15 -1.53 2.05
N TYR A 115 -11.05 -2.09 1.53
CA TYR A 115 -10.19 -2.96 2.32
C TYR A 115 -8.70 -2.83 1.98
N GLY A 116 -7.84 -3.26 2.91
CA GLY A 116 -6.38 -3.27 2.78
C GLY A 116 -5.78 -4.67 2.79
N HIS A 117 -4.59 -4.82 3.39
CA HIS A 117 -3.94 -6.07 3.78
C HIS A 117 -3.30 -6.90 2.65
N THR A 118 -3.96 -7.01 1.48
CA THR A 118 -3.42 -7.82 0.37
C THR A 118 -2.34 -7.09 -0.43
N HIS A 119 -2.23 -5.77 -0.28
CA HIS A 119 -1.38 -4.87 -1.08
C HIS A 119 -1.69 -4.85 -2.59
N VAL A 120 -2.71 -5.60 -3.02
CA VAL A 120 -3.08 -5.74 -4.42
C VAL A 120 -4.30 -4.88 -4.67
N ARG A 121 -4.15 -3.90 -5.56
CA ARG A 121 -5.28 -3.09 -6.02
C ARG A 121 -6.32 -4.00 -6.68
N GLU A 122 -7.54 -3.88 -6.23
CA GLU A 122 -8.68 -4.66 -6.72
C GLU A 122 -9.94 -3.81 -6.69
N GLN A 123 -10.87 -4.10 -7.60
CA GLN A 123 -12.18 -3.47 -7.62
C GLN A 123 -13.17 -4.42 -8.27
N HIS A 124 -14.27 -4.69 -7.58
CA HIS A 124 -15.36 -5.51 -8.08
C HIS A 124 -16.70 -5.05 -7.51
N ARG A 125 -17.79 -5.58 -8.07
CA ARG A 125 -19.14 -5.36 -7.53
C ARG A 125 -19.74 -6.69 -7.09
N THR A 126 -20.36 -6.66 -5.92
CA THR A 126 -21.15 -7.77 -5.38
C THR A 126 -22.52 -7.23 -5.01
N GLY A 127 -23.55 -7.67 -5.73
CA GLY A 127 -24.88 -7.06 -5.66
C GLY A 127 -24.82 -5.55 -5.98
N ARG A 128 -25.33 -4.70 -5.08
CA ARG A 128 -25.24 -3.24 -5.22
C ARG A 128 -23.89 -2.66 -4.78
N THR A 129 -23.14 -3.38 -3.96
CA THR A 129 -21.97 -2.88 -3.25
C THR A 129 -20.76 -2.86 -4.16
N LEU A 130 -20.08 -1.73 -4.24
CA LEU A 130 -18.78 -1.62 -4.88
C LEU A 130 -17.70 -1.90 -3.83
N VAL A 131 -16.90 -2.93 -4.06
CA VAL A 131 -15.84 -3.36 -3.16
C VAL A 131 -14.50 -3.02 -3.81
N ALA A 132 -13.60 -2.37 -3.09
CA ALA A 132 -12.32 -1.96 -3.65
C ALA A 132 -11.18 -1.99 -2.64
N ASN A 133 -10.00 -2.41 -3.11
CA ASN A 133 -8.73 -2.29 -2.42
C ASN A 133 -7.89 -1.19 -3.09
N PRO A 134 -7.41 -0.17 -2.35
CA PRO A 134 -6.62 0.90 -2.92
C PRO A 134 -5.21 0.45 -3.35
N GLY A 135 -4.79 -0.76 -3.00
CA GLY A 135 -3.41 -1.23 -3.06
C GLY A 135 -2.66 -0.83 -1.79
N ALA A 136 -1.35 -0.70 -1.89
CA ALA A 136 -0.48 -0.30 -0.79
C ALA A 136 0.51 0.79 -1.19
N LEU A 137 1.03 1.51 -0.19
CA LEU A 137 2.18 2.41 -0.35
C LEU A 137 3.51 1.73 0.01
N PHE A 138 3.45 0.50 0.52
CA PHE A 138 4.60 -0.34 0.83
C PHE A 138 4.54 -1.70 0.13
N ARG A 139 5.69 -2.15 -0.39
CA ARG A 139 5.82 -3.45 -1.09
C ARG A 139 4.73 -3.70 -2.15
N ALA A 140 4.31 -2.65 -2.85
CA ALA A 140 3.43 -2.72 -4.01
C ALA A 140 4.10 -2.09 -5.22
N ASN A 141 3.83 -2.65 -6.40
CA ASN A 141 4.28 -2.11 -7.68
C ASN A 141 3.14 -2.25 -8.71
N PRO A 142 2.51 -1.15 -9.15
CA PRO A 142 2.72 0.22 -8.68
C PRO A 142 2.22 0.43 -7.24
N LYS A 143 2.71 1.48 -6.56
CA LYS A 143 2.09 1.99 -5.33
C LYS A 143 0.87 2.80 -5.70
N THR A 144 -0.25 2.59 -5.01
CA THR A 144 -1.52 3.21 -5.41
C THR A 144 -2.36 3.65 -4.22
N CYS A 145 -3.22 4.63 -4.48
CA CYS A 145 -4.40 4.94 -3.68
C CYS A 145 -5.62 5.16 -4.59
N ILE A 146 -6.80 5.35 -4.01
CA ILE A 146 -8.05 5.58 -4.75
C ILE A 146 -8.61 6.96 -4.41
N VAL A 147 -9.20 7.63 -5.40
CA VAL A 147 -10.14 8.72 -5.21
C VAL A 147 -11.53 8.25 -5.65
N LEU A 148 -12.53 8.42 -4.79
CA LEU A 148 -13.94 8.20 -5.10
C LEU A 148 -14.66 9.54 -5.14
N ASP A 149 -15.31 9.84 -6.26
CA ASP A 149 -16.31 10.91 -6.34
C ASP A 149 -17.69 10.36 -5.96
N LEU A 150 -18.23 10.81 -4.83
CA LEU A 150 -19.52 10.32 -4.33
C LEU A 150 -20.72 10.79 -5.16
N ALA A 151 -20.58 11.87 -5.94
CA ALA A 151 -21.66 12.38 -6.78
C ALA A 151 -21.84 11.54 -8.04
N THR A 152 -20.72 11.14 -8.67
CA THR A 152 -20.73 10.34 -9.91
C THR A 152 -20.61 8.83 -9.64
N GLY A 153 -20.03 8.45 -8.50
CA GLY A 153 -19.65 7.07 -8.18
C GLY A 153 -18.36 6.61 -8.89
N GLU A 154 -17.62 7.53 -9.51
CA GLU A 154 -16.38 7.22 -10.20
C GLU A 154 -15.25 6.91 -9.20
N ILE A 155 -14.60 5.75 -9.39
CA ILE A 155 -13.38 5.37 -8.69
C ILE A 155 -12.20 5.55 -9.62
N LYS A 156 -11.28 6.43 -9.25
CA LYS A 156 -10.04 6.71 -9.97
C LYS A 156 -8.83 6.25 -9.16
N PRO A 157 -8.01 5.32 -9.68
CA PRO A 157 -6.73 5.00 -9.05
C PRO A 157 -5.71 6.10 -9.31
N ILE A 158 -4.94 6.43 -8.28
CA ILE A 158 -3.80 7.32 -8.35
C ILE A 158 -2.54 6.49 -8.13
N ILE A 159 -1.64 6.54 -9.10
CA ILE A 159 -0.32 5.89 -9.00
C ILE A 159 0.61 6.87 -8.28
N ILE A 160 1.23 6.40 -7.20
CA ILE A 160 2.19 7.19 -6.44
C ILE A 160 3.56 7.02 -7.10
N PRO A 161 4.13 8.09 -7.69
CA PRO A 161 5.43 8.00 -8.34
C PRO A 161 6.50 7.69 -7.29
N THR A 162 7.18 6.58 -7.46
CA THR A 162 8.41 6.32 -6.70
C THR A 162 9.57 6.92 -7.47
N LYS A 163 10.37 7.78 -6.83
CA LYS A 163 11.70 8.06 -7.39
C LYS A 163 12.42 6.71 -7.56
N PRO A 164 13.05 6.44 -8.72
CA PRO A 164 13.98 5.32 -8.79
C PRO A 164 15.01 5.57 -7.70
N GLN A 165 15.16 4.61 -6.78
CA GLN A 165 16.25 4.70 -5.81
C GLN A 165 17.53 4.76 -6.63
N GLY A 166 18.28 5.87 -6.47
CA GLY A 166 19.63 5.99 -7.01
C GLY A 166 20.39 4.72 -6.69
N GLY A 167 21.05 4.17 -7.71
CA GLY A 167 21.51 2.79 -7.72
C GLY A 167 22.36 2.40 -6.51
N HIS A 168 22.42 1.10 -6.25
CA HIS A 168 23.65 0.53 -5.75
C HIS A 168 24.69 0.74 -6.86
N ALA A 169 25.35 1.90 -6.85
CA ALA A 169 26.67 2.00 -7.43
C ALA A 169 27.49 0.96 -6.69
N ALA A 170 27.80 -0.15 -7.36
CA ALA A 170 28.87 -1.03 -6.93
C ALA A 170 30.07 -0.13 -6.69
N THR A 171 30.44 0.03 -5.43
CA THR A 171 31.69 0.67 -5.04
C THR A 171 32.79 -0.20 -5.62
N ALA A 172 33.25 0.16 -6.82
CA ALA A 172 34.51 -0.30 -7.35
C ALA A 172 35.56 0.19 -6.36
N HIS A 173 36.11 -0.75 -5.60
CA HIS A 173 37.25 -0.51 -4.74
C HIS A 173 38.41 -0.13 -5.67
N ALA A 174 38.73 1.16 -5.72
CA ALA A 174 39.98 1.64 -6.29
C ALA A 174 41.10 1.22 -5.32
N ALA A 175 41.82 0.15 -5.68
CA ALA A 175 43.09 -0.19 -5.07
C ALA A 175 44.20 0.58 -5.78
N SER A 176 44.91 1.43 -5.04
CA SER A 176 46.09 2.15 -5.50
C SER A 176 47.31 1.23 -5.57
N ALA A 177 47.98 1.28 -6.72
CA ALA A 177 49.33 0.86 -7.07
C ALA A 177 50.29 0.33 -5.99
N ALA A 178 50.87 -0.85 -6.28
CA ALA A 178 52.30 -1.12 -6.11
C ALA A 178 52.76 -2.06 -7.23
N LEU A 179 53.85 -1.68 -7.88
CA LEU A 179 54.53 -2.37 -8.98
C LEU A 179 55.15 -3.67 -8.48
N ASP A 180 55.01 -4.77 -9.24
CA ASP A 180 56.09 -5.74 -9.37
C ASP A 180 55.98 -6.53 -10.68
N ASP A 181 57.13 -6.81 -11.26
CA ASP A 181 57.37 -7.32 -12.60
C ASP A 181 57.04 -8.81 -12.74
N GLY A 182 56.64 -9.20 -13.96
CA GLY A 182 57.08 -10.48 -14.51
C GLY A 182 56.01 -11.49 -14.92
N THR A 183 56.02 -11.79 -16.23
CA THR A 183 55.58 -13.03 -16.89
C THR A 183 54.07 -13.25 -17.07
N GLY A 184 53.67 -13.38 -18.34
CA GLY A 184 52.29 -13.46 -18.77
C GLY A 184 51.70 -14.87 -18.80
N SER A 185 50.38 -14.92 -19.00
CA SER A 185 49.73 -15.79 -20.00
C SER A 185 48.23 -15.46 -20.02
N ILE A 186 47.70 -15.19 -21.21
CA ILE A 186 46.26 -15.03 -21.45
C ILE A 186 45.70 -16.42 -21.74
N VAL A 187 44.77 -16.92 -20.92
CA VAL A 187 43.86 -18.02 -21.31
C VAL A 187 42.47 -17.73 -20.74
N MET A 188 41.47 -17.75 -21.61
CA MET A 188 40.06 -17.47 -21.35
C MET A 188 39.37 -18.54 -20.49
N PRO A 189 38.33 -18.20 -19.70
CA PRO A 189 37.51 -19.19 -19.03
C PRO A 189 36.54 -19.88 -20.02
N PRO A 190 36.25 -21.19 -19.84
CA PRO A 190 35.37 -21.94 -20.72
C PRO A 190 33.89 -21.57 -20.51
N SER A 191 33.18 -21.47 -21.63
CA SER A 191 31.71 -21.47 -21.70
C SER A 191 31.15 -22.87 -21.43
N VAL A 192 29.89 -22.90 -20.98
CA VAL A 192 28.96 -24.05 -20.89
C VAL A 192 28.81 -24.67 -19.49
N LEU A 193 27.64 -24.42 -18.90
CA LEU A 193 27.08 -25.13 -17.74
C LEU A 193 26.57 -26.53 -18.18
N PRO A 194 26.70 -27.58 -17.34
CA PRO A 194 26.19 -28.91 -17.66
C PRO A 194 24.66 -29.01 -17.56
N ASP A 195 24.06 -29.81 -18.45
CA ASP A 195 22.63 -30.12 -18.50
C ASP A 195 22.12 -30.84 -17.23
N ALA A 196 20.87 -30.54 -16.86
CA ALA A 196 20.16 -31.13 -15.74
C ALA A 196 19.78 -32.61 -15.99
N PRO A 197 19.73 -33.46 -14.95
CA PRO A 197 19.38 -34.88 -15.09
C PRO A 197 17.88 -35.10 -15.38
N ALA A 198 17.60 -36.10 -16.22
CA ALA A 198 16.25 -36.50 -16.65
C ALA A 198 15.39 -37.10 -15.51
N PRO A 199 14.05 -36.94 -15.55
CA PRO A 199 13.16 -37.50 -14.54
C PRO A 199 12.95 -39.02 -14.70
N PRO A 200 12.62 -39.75 -13.60
CA PRO A 200 12.40 -41.19 -13.63
C PRO A 200 11.07 -41.59 -14.31
N PRO A 201 10.97 -42.83 -14.83
CA PRO A 201 9.77 -43.29 -15.53
C PRO A 201 8.59 -43.52 -14.58
N ALA A 202 7.39 -43.19 -15.06
CA ALA A 202 6.12 -43.43 -14.37
C ALA A 202 5.80 -44.93 -14.31
N SER A 203 5.43 -45.39 -13.12
CA SER A 203 4.92 -46.73 -12.85
C SER A 203 3.46 -46.84 -13.32
N SER A 204 3.14 -47.91 -14.04
CA SER A 204 1.78 -48.40 -14.30
C SER A 204 1.37 -49.44 -13.27
#